data_AF-A0A0U5JBP3-F1
#
_entry.id   AF-A0A0U5JBP3-F1
#
_cell.length_a   1.000
_cell.length_b   1.000
_cell.length_c   1.000
_cell.angle_alpha   90.00
_cell.angle_beta   90.00
_cell.angle_gamma   90.00
#
_symmetry.space_group_name_H-M   'P 1'
#
loop_
_entity.id
_entity.type
_entity.pdbx_description
1 polymer ?
#
loop_
_entity_poly.entity_id
_entity_poly.type
_entity_poly.pdbx_seq_one_letter_code
_entity_poly.pdbx_strand_id
1 'polypeptide(L)' 'MYTRGLSVRQVSLMTGISKSAIQKIINNQESPTMDTMEKLASGLKVTIADLYKSRFK' A
#
# COMPACT_ATOMS: atom_id res chain seq x y z
N MET A 1 -2.49 -9.06 -1.86
CA MET A 1 -2.89 -8.03 -0.88
C MET A 1 -3.77 -8.56 0.27
N TYR A 2 -4.55 -9.63 0.12
CA TYR A 2 -5.37 -10.21 1.21
C TYR A 2 -4.61 -11.08 2.25
N THR A 3 -3.28 -11.14 2.22
CA THR A 3 -2.52 -12.12 3.01
C THR A 3 -2.33 -11.77 4.48
N ARG A 4 -2.77 -10.58 4.96
CA ARG A 4 -2.56 -10.17 6.36
C ARG A 4 -3.81 -9.70 7.12
N GLY A 5 -5.01 -9.71 6.50
CA GLY A 5 -6.26 -9.32 7.17
C GLY A 5 -6.26 -7.92 7.81
N LEU A 6 -5.39 -7.01 7.36
CA LEU A 6 -5.21 -5.69 7.96
C LEU A 6 -6.36 -4.76 7.59
N SER A 7 -6.93 -4.09 8.58
CA SER A 7 -7.87 -3.00 8.36
C SER A 7 -7.16 -1.77 7.77
N VAL A 8 -7.89 -0.93 7.02
CA VAL A 8 -7.39 0.36 6.51
C VAL A 8 -6.81 1.22 7.65
N ARG A 9 -7.40 1.15 8.84
CA ARG A 9 -6.89 1.82 10.04
C ARG A 9 -5.50 1.33 10.44
N GLN A 10 -5.28 0.01 10.46
CA GLN A 10 -3.97 -0.55 10.80
C GLN A 10 -2.92 -0.19 9.75
N VAL A 11 -3.26 -0.29 8.45
CA VAL A 11 -2.34 0.12 7.37
C VAL A 11 -1.97 1.60 7.51
N SER A 12 -2.94 2.46 7.81
CA SER A 12 -2.70 3.89 8.03
C SER A 12 -1.73 4.14 9.18
N LEU A 13 -1.90 3.45 10.31
CA LEU A 13 -1.00 3.57 11.45
C LEU A 13 0.41 3.04 11.16
N MET A 14 0.52 1.95 10.40
CA MET A 14 1.79 1.31 10.09
C MET A 14 2.62 2.07 9.04
N THR A 15 1.95 2.74 8.10
CA THR A 15 2.59 3.34 6.92
C THR A 15 2.65 4.87 7.00
N GLY A 16 1.94 5.48 7.95
CA GLY A 16 1.80 6.94 8.06
C GLY A 16 0.95 7.57 6.95
N ILE A 17 0.34 6.77 6.08
CA ILE A 17 -0.54 7.25 5.00
C ILE A 17 -1.95 7.42 5.55
N SER A 18 -2.65 8.47 5.10
CA SER A 18 -4.03 8.72 5.52
C SER A 18 -4.97 7.59 5.08
N LYS A 19 -6.00 7.32 5.89
CA LYS A 19 -7.03 6.31 5.57
C LYS A 19 -7.69 6.60 4.22
N SER A 20 -7.95 7.87 3.89
CA SER A 20 -8.58 8.27 2.64
C SER A 20 -7.69 7.96 1.43
N ALA A 21 -6.39 8.25 1.50
CA ALA A 21 -5.44 7.92 0.43
C ALA A 21 -5.34 6.39 0.24
N ILE A 22 -5.21 5.62 1.33
CA ILE A 22 -5.22 4.15 1.27
C ILE A 22 -6.50 3.64 0.62
N GLN A 23 -7.65 4.20 0.98
CA GLN A 23 -8.94 3.79 0.43
C GLN A 23 -9.05 4.08 -1.07
N LYS A 24 -8.58 5.24 -1.53
CA LYS A 24 -8.52 5.57 -2.95
C LYS A 24 -7.61 4.60 -3.72
N ILE A 25 -6.44 4.28 -3.18
CA ILE A 25 -5.49 3.32 -3.77
C ILE A 25 -6.13 1.93 -3.89
N ILE A 26 -6.77 1.45 -2.82
CA ILE A 26 -7.46 0.14 -2.82
C ILE A 26 -8.61 0.12 -3.83
N ASN A 27 -9.35 1.22 -3.94
CA ASN A 27 -10.48 1.36 -4.87
C ASN A 27 -10.04 1.68 -6.31
N ASN A 28 -8.73 1.68 -6.61
CA ASN A 28 -8.16 2.07 -7.91
C ASN A 28 -8.57 3.48 -8.38
N GLN A 29 -8.93 4.36 -7.45
CA GLN A 29 -9.27 5.76 -7.75
C GLN A 29 -8.02 6.63 -7.90
N GLU A 30 -6.91 6.21 -7.29
CA GLU A 30 -5.65 6.95 -7.28
C GLU A 30 -4.49 5.95 -7.35
N SER A 31 -3.59 6.14 -8.31
CA SER A 31 -2.36 5.36 -8.38
C SER A 31 -1.35 5.89 -7.34
N PRO A 32 -0.73 5.02 -6.53
CA PRO A 32 0.22 5.46 -5.53
C PRO A 32 1.48 6.05 -6.18
N THR A 33 1.98 7.15 -5.62
CA THR A 33 3.29 7.70 -6.00
C THR A 33 4.43 6.80 -5.51
N MET A 34 5.65 7.03 -6.00
CA MET A 34 6.83 6.29 -5.55
C MET A 34 7.07 6.43 -4.04
N ASP A 35 6.95 7.66 -3.49
CA ASP A 35 7.02 7.90 -2.04
C ASP A 35 5.92 7.14 -1.27
N THR A 36 4.71 7.07 -1.82
CA THR A 36 3.60 6.32 -1.22
C THR A 36 3.89 4.82 -1.21
N MET A 37 4.45 4.29 -2.30
CA MET A 37 4.87 2.89 -2.39
C MET A 37 5.99 2.58 -1.39
N GLU A 38 6.94 3.48 -1.18
CA GLU A 38 8.02 3.30 -0.20
C GLU A 38 7.49 3.30 1.25
N LYS A 39 6.55 4.19 1.57
CA LYS A 39 5.83 4.20 2.87
C LYS A 39 4.99 2.94 3.10
N LEU A 40 4.30 2.47 2.06
CA LEU A 40 3.57 1.20 2.12
C LEU A 40 4.53 0.02 2.35
N ALA A 41 5.61 -0.05 1.60
CA ALA A 41 6.60 -1.12 1.68
C ALA A 41 7.27 -1.18 3.06
N SER A 42 7.79 -0.05 3.53
CA SER A 42 8.43 0.09 4.84
C SER A 42 7.48 -0.24 5.99
N GLY A 43 6.27 0.33 6.00
CA GLY A 43 5.28 0.08 7.04
C GLY A 43 4.77 -1.35 7.09
N LEU A 44 4.62 -2.00 5.93
CA LEU A 44 4.16 -3.39 5.83
C LEU A 44 5.31 -4.42 5.94
N LYS A 45 6.56 -3.95 5.98
CA LYS A 45 7.79 -4.77 5.98
C LYS A 45 7.84 -5.71 4.77
N VAL A 46 7.58 -5.16 3.59
CA VAL A 46 7.67 -5.85 2.29
C VAL A 46 8.52 -5.02 1.33
N THR A 47 8.89 -5.59 0.19
CA THR A 47 9.56 -4.80 -0.86
C THR A 47 8.54 -4.09 -1.73
N ILE A 48 8.94 -3.02 -2.41
CA ILE A 48 8.09 -2.33 -3.39
C ILE A 48 7.62 -3.30 -4.48
N ALA A 49 8.47 -4.26 -4.87
CA ALA A 49 8.14 -5.30 -5.85
C ALA A 49 7.00 -6.23 -5.39
N ASP A 50 6.72 -6.32 -4.09
CA ASP A 50 5.59 -7.08 -3.55
C ASP A 50 4.27 -6.29 -3.62
N LEU A 51 4.33 -4.97 -3.83
CA LEU A 51 3.16 -4.09 -3.90
C LEU A 51 2.50 -4.10 -5.28
N TYR A 52 3.21 -4.52 -6.33
CA TYR A 52 2.68 -4.60 -7.69
C TYR A 52 3.01 -5.95 -8.33
N LYS A 53 2.14 -6.40 -9.23
CA LYS A 53 2.44 -7.53 -10.12
C LYS A 53 2.72 -6.99 -11.52
N SER A 54 3.97 -7.08 -11.96
CA SER A 54 4.32 -6.87 -13.36
C SER A 54 4.25 -8.19 -14.13
N ARG A 55 3.68 -8.15 -15.33
CA ARG A 55 3.73 -9.27 -16.29
C ARG A 55 5.09 -9.37 -16.99
N PHE A 56 5.88 -8.30 -16.96
CA PHE A 56 7.24 -8.24 -17.48
C PHE A 56 8.19 -8.17 -16.27
N LYS A 57 8.85 -9.28 -15.95
CA LYS A 57 9.80 -9.39 -14.84
C LYS A 57 11.20 -9.62 -15.38
#